data_AF-A0AAV9BS91-F1
#
_entry.id   AF-A0AAV9BS91-F1
#
_cell.length_a   1.000
_cell.length_b   1.000
_cell.length_c   1.000
_cell.angle_alpha   90.00
_cell.angle_beta   90.00
_cell.angle_gamma   90.00
#
_symmetry.space_group_name_H-M   'P 1'
#
loop_
_entity.id
_entity.type
_entity.pdbx_description
1 polymer ?
#
loop_
_entity_poly.entity_id
_entity_poly.type
_entity_poly.pdbx_seq_one_letter_code
_entity_poly.pdbx_strand_id
1 'polypeptide(L)'
;MASLLSICFTALFFLQINGHCSSTPDALNGDRPLHVSSAGSFKIALFADLHYGENAWTDWGPAQDVNSDRVMSTVLDIEKPDFVVYLGDIITANNLPIQNASLYWDKATSPTRERGLPFSTVFGNHDDAPFEWPSDWFSPSGLPEIRCPPDILRRGACVFRGTIRTQLMAGEINRDPLSRSRVGPSGLWPSVSNYVLRVESMGRRAGSVVAFLYFLDSGGGTYPEVISNAQARWFKSTSEEINPNSSVPELVFWHIPSKDYKKVTPRKPCVGSINKERVAAQQDEWGMMDILTRRHSVKAVFVGHNHGLDWCCPYKNLWLCFARHTGYGGYGDWPRGARVIEIAEQPFSVKSWIRMEDGHSHSEVILSS
;
A
#
# COMPACT_ATOMS: atom_id res chain seq x y z
N MET A 1 52.26 -40.28 55.73
CA MET A 1 50.93 -40.65 56.27
C MET A 1 49.93 -39.65 55.72
N ALA A 2 48.90 -40.17 55.05
CA ALA A 2 47.91 -39.40 54.29
C ALA A 2 46.98 -38.59 55.22
N SER A 3 46.56 -37.41 54.76
CA SER A 3 45.39 -36.70 55.29
C SER A 3 44.29 -36.76 54.22
N LEU A 4 43.20 -37.45 54.54
CA LEU A 4 41.97 -37.48 53.76
C LEU A 4 41.16 -36.21 54.04
N LEU A 5 40.79 -35.47 53.00
CA LEU A 5 39.69 -34.49 53.06
C LEU A 5 38.45 -35.10 52.40
N SER A 6 37.36 -35.08 53.16
CA SER A 6 36.05 -35.65 52.80
C SER A 6 35.14 -34.60 52.15
N ILE A 7 34.65 -34.95 50.95
CA ILE A 7 33.30 -34.78 50.38
C ILE A 7 32.47 -33.53 50.72
N CYS A 8 32.11 -32.76 49.68
CA CYS A 8 30.72 -32.34 49.40
C CYS A 8 30.60 -31.84 47.95
N PHE A 9 30.08 -32.67 47.05
CA PHE A 9 29.56 -32.22 45.75
C PHE A 9 28.04 -32.14 45.86
N THR A 10 27.51 -30.93 45.95
CA THR A 10 26.09 -30.66 45.76
C THR A 10 25.79 -30.70 44.25
N ALA A 11 25.02 -31.70 43.83
CA ALA A 11 24.50 -31.78 42.47
C ALA A 11 23.33 -30.78 42.33
N LEU A 12 23.55 -29.66 41.64
CA LEU A 12 22.48 -28.78 41.17
C LEU A 12 21.80 -29.43 39.96
N PHE A 13 20.59 -29.95 40.18
CA PHE A 13 19.65 -30.26 39.10
C PHE A 13 19.16 -28.94 38.47
N PHE A 14 19.66 -28.62 37.28
CA PHE A 14 19.00 -27.62 36.43
C PHE A 14 17.74 -28.25 35.83
N LEU A 15 16.57 -27.84 36.31
CA LEU A 15 15.33 -28.00 35.55
C LEU A 15 15.46 -27.13 34.28
N GLN A 16 15.61 -27.77 33.12
CA GLN A 16 15.34 -27.12 31.84
C GLN A 16 13.83 -26.87 31.74
N ILE A 17 13.44 -25.64 32.06
CA ILE A 17 12.12 -25.11 31.74
C ILE A 17 12.13 -24.86 30.23
N ASN A 18 11.64 -25.84 29.44
CA ASN A 18 11.32 -25.64 28.03
C ASN A 18 10.06 -24.76 27.91
N GLY A 19 10.20 -23.48 28.24
CA GLY A 19 9.24 -22.47 27.85
C GLY A 19 9.44 -22.15 26.38
N HIS A 20 8.67 -22.79 25.49
CA HIS A 20 8.46 -22.27 24.15
C HIS A 20 7.67 -20.96 24.28
N CYS A 21 8.38 -19.86 24.49
CA CYS A 21 7.83 -18.53 24.31
C CYS A 21 7.71 -18.33 22.79
N SER A 22 6.58 -18.69 22.21
CA SER A 22 6.25 -18.28 20.84
C SER A 22 5.94 -16.79 20.90
N SER A 23 6.98 -15.97 20.85
CA SER A 23 6.84 -14.54 20.57
C SER A 23 6.42 -14.40 19.12
N THR A 24 5.27 -13.80 18.85
CA THR A 24 4.93 -13.34 17.50
C THR A 24 6.05 -12.42 17.02
N PRO A 25 6.58 -12.61 15.79
CA PRO A 25 7.57 -11.71 15.21
C PRO A 25 7.16 -10.25 15.36
N ASP A 26 8.09 -9.34 15.63
CA ASP A 26 7.79 -7.91 15.81
C ASP A 26 7.02 -7.34 14.61
N ALA A 27 7.35 -7.83 13.41
CA ALA A 27 6.67 -7.47 12.17
C ALA A 27 5.17 -7.84 12.15
N LEU A 28 4.74 -8.83 12.93
CA LEU A 28 3.35 -9.31 13.03
C LEU A 28 2.70 -8.99 14.38
N ASN A 29 3.38 -8.24 15.26
CA ASN A 29 2.83 -7.89 16.57
C ASN A 29 1.67 -6.88 16.42
N GLY A 30 0.53 -7.16 17.04
CA GLY A 30 -0.70 -6.37 16.89
C GLY A 30 -1.41 -6.51 15.54
N ASP A 31 -0.95 -7.44 14.70
CA ASP A 31 -1.57 -7.74 13.40
C ASP A 31 -2.98 -8.33 13.59
N ARG A 32 -3.91 -7.88 12.74
CA ARG A 32 -5.28 -8.39 12.65
C ARG A 32 -5.40 -9.14 11.33
N PRO A 33 -5.30 -10.49 11.32
CA PRO A 33 -5.24 -11.26 10.10
C PRO A 33 -6.44 -10.99 9.18
N LEU A 34 -6.16 -11.03 7.89
CA LEU A 34 -7.19 -11.12 6.86
C LEU A 34 -7.54 -12.58 6.68
N HIS A 35 -8.77 -12.86 6.25
CA HIS A 35 -9.26 -14.24 6.20
C HIS A 35 -9.80 -14.57 4.81
N VAL A 36 -9.35 -15.71 4.27
CA VAL A 36 -9.99 -16.30 3.09
C VAL A 36 -11.43 -16.63 3.43
N SER A 37 -12.36 -16.21 2.57
CA SER A 37 -13.77 -16.48 2.76
C SER A 37 -14.06 -17.99 2.74
N SER A 38 -15.23 -18.39 3.23
CA SER A 38 -15.69 -19.79 3.13
C SER A 38 -15.86 -20.27 1.68
N ALA A 39 -15.90 -19.36 0.71
CA ALA A 39 -15.92 -19.68 -0.72
C ALA A 39 -14.56 -20.17 -1.24
N GLY A 40 -13.49 -20.11 -0.45
CA GLY A 40 -12.17 -20.66 -0.79
C GLY A 40 -11.28 -19.73 -1.62
N SER A 41 -11.69 -18.47 -1.81
CA SER A 41 -10.85 -17.42 -2.38
C SER A 41 -10.87 -16.14 -1.54
N PHE A 42 -9.80 -15.36 -1.70
CA PHE A 42 -9.61 -14.05 -1.10
C PHE A 42 -9.36 -13.03 -2.20
N LYS A 43 -10.23 -12.03 -2.32
CA LYS A 43 -10.18 -11.05 -3.40
C LYS A 43 -9.77 -9.67 -2.89
N ILE A 44 -8.85 -9.02 -3.60
CA ILE A 44 -8.33 -7.69 -3.31
C ILE A 44 -8.66 -6.75 -4.47
N ALA A 45 -9.25 -5.59 -4.20
CA ALA A 45 -9.34 -4.50 -5.17
C ALA A 45 -8.20 -3.48 -4.93
N LEU A 46 -7.49 -3.10 -5.97
CA LEU A 46 -6.46 -2.06 -5.95
C LEU A 46 -7.03 -0.77 -6.52
N PHE A 47 -7.14 0.26 -5.69
CA PHE A 47 -7.45 1.62 -6.11
C PHE A 47 -6.18 2.46 -6.07
N ALA A 48 -5.78 3.01 -7.20
CA ALA A 48 -4.56 3.80 -7.32
C ALA A 48 -4.87 5.15 -7.96
N ASP A 49 -4.10 6.17 -7.58
CA ASP A 49 -4.12 7.47 -8.25
C ASP A 49 -5.53 8.07 -8.23
N LEU A 50 -6.14 8.19 -7.05
CA LEU A 50 -7.48 8.73 -6.90
C LEU A 50 -7.52 10.25 -7.02
N HIS A 51 -6.47 10.91 -6.52
CA HIS A 51 -6.29 12.36 -6.61
C HIS A 51 -7.47 13.17 -6.04
N TYR A 52 -7.98 12.76 -4.88
CA TYR A 52 -9.11 13.46 -4.26
C TYR A 52 -8.78 14.90 -3.88
N GLY A 53 -9.78 15.76 -4.08
CA GLY A 53 -9.76 17.17 -3.72
C GLY A 53 -8.97 18.06 -4.68
N GLU A 54 -8.54 17.53 -5.83
CA GLU A 54 -7.95 18.33 -6.88
C GLU A 54 -8.88 19.49 -7.30
N ASN A 55 -8.37 20.72 -7.35
CA ASN A 55 -9.12 21.92 -7.73
C ASN A 55 -10.44 22.10 -6.94
N ALA A 56 -10.43 21.75 -5.66
CA ALA A 56 -11.61 21.76 -4.79
C ALA A 56 -12.33 23.11 -4.65
N TRP A 57 -11.70 24.21 -5.07
CA TRP A 57 -12.30 25.56 -5.07
C TRP A 57 -13.13 25.87 -6.33
N THR A 58 -13.25 24.91 -7.25
CA THR A 58 -14.08 25.00 -8.47
C THR A 58 -15.16 23.93 -8.43
N ASP A 59 -16.18 24.03 -9.29
CA ASP A 59 -17.19 22.96 -9.44
C ASP A 59 -16.62 21.68 -10.10
N TRP A 60 -15.51 21.80 -10.82
CA TRP A 60 -14.91 20.68 -11.56
C TRP A 60 -14.33 19.62 -10.62
N GLY A 61 -13.61 20.04 -9.58
CA GLY A 61 -12.91 19.15 -8.64
C GLY A 61 -13.85 18.22 -7.88
N PRO A 62 -14.83 18.75 -7.12
CA PRO A 62 -15.85 17.95 -6.44
C PRO A 62 -16.64 17.03 -7.38
N ALA A 63 -16.85 17.43 -8.64
CA ALA A 63 -17.46 16.55 -9.63
C ALA A 63 -16.57 15.36 -10.00
N GLN A 64 -15.24 15.52 -10.01
CA GLN A 64 -14.30 14.41 -10.22
C GLN A 64 -14.24 13.46 -9.02
N ASP A 65 -14.28 13.99 -7.78
CA ASP A 65 -14.39 13.14 -6.58
C ASP A 65 -15.65 12.24 -6.68
N VAL A 66 -16.80 12.82 -7.05
CA VAL A 66 -18.06 12.06 -7.25
C VAL A 66 -17.96 11.03 -8.37
N ASN A 67 -17.26 11.33 -9.47
CA ASN A 67 -17.03 10.34 -10.52
C ASN A 67 -16.12 9.21 -10.04
N SER A 68 -15.11 9.53 -9.21
CA SER A 68 -14.22 8.53 -8.60
C SER A 68 -14.99 7.61 -7.64
N ASP A 69 -15.93 8.15 -6.86
CA ASP A 69 -16.86 7.37 -6.03
C ASP A 69 -17.67 6.37 -6.85
N ARG A 70 -18.13 6.77 -8.06
CA ARG A 70 -18.88 5.88 -8.97
C ARG A 70 -18.02 4.73 -9.47
N VAL A 71 -16.77 5.00 -9.89
CA VAL A 71 -15.84 3.95 -10.34
C VAL A 71 -15.59 2.95 -9.22
N MET A 72 -15.22 3.44 -8.03
CA MET A 72 -14.98 2.57 -6.87
C MET A 72 -16.23 1.77 -6.52
N SER A 73 -17.40 2.41 -6.47
CA SER A 73 -18.67 1.71 -6.19
C SER A 73 -18.96 0.60 -7.20
N THR A 74 -18.82 0.87 -8.49
CA THR A 74 -19.01 -0.15 -9.54
C THR A 74 -18.07 -1.34 -9.33
N VAL A 75 -16.78 -1.08 -9.09
CA VAL A 75 -15.80 -2.15 -8.85
C VAL A 75 -16.18 -2.94 -7.60
N LEU A 76 -16.47 -2.27 -6.49
CA LEU A 76 -16.81 -2.91 -5.22
C LEU A 76 -18.08 -3.75 -5.31
N ASP A 77 -19.10 -3.28 -6.02
CA ASP A 77 -20.40 -3.96 -6.13
C ASP A 77 -20.35 -5.17 -7.05
N ILE A 78 -19.57 -5.09 -8.14
CA ILE A 78 -19.38 -6.21 -9.08
C ILE A 78 -18.43 -7.24 -8.49
N GLU A 79 -17.27 -6.81 -7.99
CA GLU A 79 -16.20 -7.71 -7.60
C GLU A 79 -16.39 -8.28 -6.21
N LYS A 80 -17.04 -7.54 -5.31
CA LYS A 80 -17.25 -7.92 -3.90
C LYS A 80 -15.93 -8.38 -3.25
N PRO A 81 -14.88 -7.55 -3.24
CA PRO A 81 -13.59 -7.94 -2.68
C PRO A 81 -13.70 -8.15 -1.16
N ASP A 82 -12.82 -8.99 -0.62
CA ASP A 82 -12.66 -9.19 0.82
C ASP A 82 -11.78 -8.10 1.46
N PHE A 83 -10.98 -7.42 0.64
CA PHE A 83 -10.02 -6.41 1.07
C PHE A 83 -9.75 -5.36 -0.02
N VAL A 84 -9.41 -4.15 0.40
CA VAL A 84 -9.05 -3.05 -0.50
C VAL A 84 -7.65 -2.54 -0.20
N VAL A 85 -6.86 -2.29 -1.24
CA VAL A 85 -5.59 -1.58 -1.13
C VAL A 85 -5.70 -0.27 -1.89
N TYR A 86 -5.50 0.84 -1.18
CA TYR A 86 -5.28 2.14 -1.79
C TYR A 86 -3.77 2.33 -2.03
N LEU A 87 -3.37 2.32 -3.30
CA LEU A 87 -1.99 2.18 -3.74
C LEU A 87 -1.37 3.53 -4.11
N GLY A 88 -1.43 4.49 -3.19
CA GLY A 88 -0.83 5.82 -3.32
C GLY A 88 -1.58 6.80 -4.23
N ASP A 89 -1.25 8.08 -4.04
CA ASP A 89 -1.89 9.23 -4.66
C ASP A 89 -3.41 9.21 -4.42
N ILE A 90 -3.78 8.97 -3.17
CA ILE A 90 -5.16 8.93 -2.69
C ILE A 90 -5.73 10.35 -2.71
N ILE A 91 -4.92 11.33 -2.31
CA ILE A 91 -5.25 12.76 -2.34
C ILE A 91 -4.22 13.54 -3.17
N THR A 92 -4.64 14.65 -3.76
CA THR A 92 -3.74 15.54 -4.51
C THR A 92 -3.16 16.61 -3.59
N ALA A 93 -2.48 16.27 -2.49
CA ALA A 93 -2.19 17.20 -1.39
C ALA A 93 -1.70 18.60 -1.81
N ASN A 94 -0.82 18.67 -2.82
CA ASN A 94 -0.32 19.90 -3.44
C ASN A 94 -1.40 20.78 -4.11
N ASN A 95 -2.66 20.38 -4.09
CA ASN A 95 -3.78 21.10 -4.69
C ASN A 95 -4.97 21.25 -3.73
N LEU A 96 -4.74 21.11 -2.42
CA LEU A 96 -5.76 21.25 -1.39
C LEU A 96 -5.60 22.60 -0.65
N PRO A 97 -6.46 23.62 -0.88
CA PRO A 97 -6.39 24.88 -0.15
C PRO A 97 -7.05 24.78 1.24
N ILE A 98 -6.80 23.68 1.97
CA ILE A 98 -7.35 23.46 3.31
C ILE A 98 -6.27 23.03 4.31
N GLN A 99 -6.42 23.46 5.56
CA GLN A 99 -5.47 23.16 6.64
C GLN A 99 -5.42 21.66 7.01
N ASN A 100 -6.47 20.90 6.70
CA ASN A 100 -6.57 19.49 7.08
C ASN A 100 -7.06 18.63 5.90
N ALA A 101 -6.12 17.99 5.22
CA ALA A 101 -6.39 17.08 4.11
C ALA A 101 -7.05 15.75 4.54
N SER A 102 -7.12 15.47 5.85
CA SER A 102 -7.78 14.25 6.36
C SER A 102 -9.21 14.11 5.86
N LEU A 103 -9.92 15.22 5.61
CA LEU A 103 -11.28 15.16 5.06
C LEU A 103 -11.32 14.45 3.70
N TYR A 104 -10.36 14.74 2.82
CA TYR A 104 -10.29 14.10 1.49
C TYR A 104 -9.81 12.66 1.59
N TRP A 105 -8.95 12.34 2.55
CA TRP A 105 -8.59 10.97 2.87
C TRP A 105 -9.82 10.16 3.33
N ASP A 106 -10.63 10.75 4.23
CA ASP A 106 -11.86 10.14 4.74
C ASP A 106 -12.91 9.96 3.64
N LYS A 107 -13.01 10.92 2.70
CA LYS A 107 -13.88 10.83 1.51
C LYS A 107 -13.41 9.74 0.54
N ALA A 108 -12.13 9.74 0.17
CA ALA A 108 -11.55 8.76 -0.77
C ALA A 108 -11.70 7.32 -0.27
N THR A 109 -11.61 7.13 1.04
CA THR A 109 -11.80 5.81 1.67
C THR A 109 -13.28 5.44 1.91
N SER A 110 -14.21 6.39 1.79
CA SER A 110 -15.62 6.19 2.16
C SER A 110 -16.33 5.10 1.38
N PRO A 111 -16.16 4.90 0.05
CA PRO A 111 -16.90 3.85 -0.66
C PRO A 111 -16.59 2.43 -0.14
N THR A 112 -15.36 2.23 0.33
CA THR A 112 -14.91 0.98 0.96
C THR A 112 -15.46 0.84 2.37
N ARG A 113 -15.36 1.92 3.16
CA ARG A 113 -15.80 1.95 4.57
C ARG A 113 -17.31 1.76 4.73
N GLU A 114 -18.10 2.37 3.86
CA GLU A 114 -19.56 2.24 3.85
C GLU A 114 -20.02 0.81 3.57
N ARG A 115 -19.19 0.01 2.89
CA ARG A 115 -19.42 -1.42 2.65
C ARG A 115 -18.87 -2.31 3.77
N GLY A 116 -18.30 -1.74 4.83
CA GLY A 116 -17.72 -2.47 5.95
C GLY A 116 -16.47 -3.29 5.57
N LEU A 117 -15.80 -2.93 4.48
CA LEU A 117 -14.66 -3.69 3.98
C LEU A 117 -13.36 -3.25 4.67
N PRO A 118 -12.51 -4.20 5.12
CA PRO A 118 -11.19 -3.85 5.60
C PRO A 118 -10.33 -3.31 4.45
N PHE A 119 -9.42 -2.39 4.76
CA PHE A 119 -8.55 -1.78 3.76
C PHE A 119 -7.18 -1.43 4.30
N SER A 120 -6.24 -1.19 3.40
CA SER A 120 -4.91 -0.67 3.70
C SER A 120 -4.49 0.40 2.71
N THR A 121 -3.57 1.26 3.14
CA THR A 121 -3.06 2.37 2.34
C THR A 121 -1.54 2.34 2.23
N VAL A 122 -1.05 2.76 1.07
CA VAL A 122 0.33 3.13 0.79
C VAL A 122 0.34 4.58 0.35
N PHE A 123 1.37 5.34 0.72
CA PHE A 123 1.53 6.72 0.25
C PHE A 123 2.16 6.79 -1.15
N GLY A 124 1.63 7.71 -1.96
CA GLY A 124 2.22 8.17 -3.22
C GLY A 124 2.89 9.53 -3.08
N ASN A 125 3.42 10.05 -4.18
CA ASN A 125 4.15 11.32 -4.18
C ASN A 125 3.25 12.55 -4.00
N HIS A 126 1.94 12.42 -4.22
CA HIS A 126 0.99 13.50 -4.01
C HIS A 126 0.37 13.55 -2.62
N ASP A 127 0.49 12.50 -1.80
CA ASP A 127 -0.29 12.41 -0.56
C ASP A 127 0.19 13.35 0.56
N ASP A 128 1.41 13.89 0.50
CA ASP A 128 1.99 14.72 1.57
C ASP A 128 2.84 15.91 1.09
N ALA A 129 2.69 16.31 -0.17
CA ALA A 129 3.51 17.37 -0.75
C ALA A 129 3.36 18.73 -0.02
N PRO A 130 4.45 19.49 0.20
CA PRO A 130 4.38 20.81 0.82
C PRO A 130 3.89 21.82 -0.22
N PHE A 131 2.99 22.72 0.17
CA PHE A 131 2.57 23.82 -0.68
C PHE A 131 3.02 25.17 -0.10
N GLU A 132 3.55 26.05 -0.95
CA GLU A 132 3.74 27.47 -0.66
C GLU A 132 2.86 28.27 -1.63
N TRP A 133 1.73 28.81 -1.17
CA TRP A 133 0.93 29.74 -1.97
C TRP A 133 1.58 31.13 -1.93
N PRO A 134 1.85 31.76 -3.07
CA PRO A 134 2.08 33.19 -3.09
C PRO A 134 0.84 33.89 -2.54
N SER A 135 1.00 34.77 -1.54
CA SER A 135 -0.10 35.57 -0.98
C SER A 135 -0.91 36.31 -2.05
N ASP A 136 -0.26 36.58 -3.19
CA ASP A 136 -0.72 37.46 -4.25
C ASP A 136 -1.70 36.77 -5.21
N TRP A 137 -1.90 35.46 -5.08
CA TRP A 137 -2.82 34.66 -5.90
C TRP A 137 -4.27 34.70 -5.42
N PHE A 138 -4.53 35.21 -4.21
CA PHE A 138 -5.86 35.27 -3.64
C PHE A 138 -6.49 36.67 -3.82
N SER A 139 -7.56 36.76 -4.60
CA SER A 139 -8.40 37.96 -4.67
C SER A 139 -9.25 38.10 -3.39
N PRO A 140 -9.36 39.30 -2.80
CA PRO A 140 -10.12 39.53 -1.55
C PRO A 140 -11.62 39.27 -1.65
N SER A 141 -12.17 38.99 -2.84
CA SER A 141 -13.62 38.86 -3.09
C SER A 141 -14.11 37.41 -3.21
N GLY A 142 -13.26 36.40 -3.07
CA GLY A 142 -13.63 34.99 -3.27
C GLY A 142 -13.28 34.02 -2.14
N LEU A 143 -12.72 34.49 -1.02
CA LEU A 143 -12.34 33.62 0.09
C LEU A 143 -13.47 33.55 1.15
N PRO A 144 -13.84 32.35 1.63
CA PRO A 144 -14.37 32.20 2.98
C PRO A 144 -13.35 32.76 3.98
N GLU A 145 -13.83 33.38 5.06
CA GLU A 145 -12.98 34.01 6.09
C GLU A 145 -11.86 33.06 6.56
N ILE A 146 -10.60 33.40 6.23
CA ILE A 146 -9.44 32.61 6.65
C ILE A 146 -9.26 32.81 8.17
N ARG A 147 -9.71 31.84 8.97
CA ARG A 147 -9.43 31.78 10.40
C ARG A 147 -8.11 31.03 10.63
N CYS A 148 -6.99 31.76 10.66
CA CYS A 148 -5.69 31.21 11.05
C CYS A 148 -5.66 31.03 12.60
N PRO A 149 -5.39 29.82 13.15
CA PRO A 149 -5.17 29.64 14.59
C PRO A 149 -3.91 30.41 15.06
N PRO A 150 -3.86 30.88 16.32
CA PRO A 150 -2.82 31.81 16.80
C PRO A 150 -1.37 31.31 16.65
N ASP A 151 -1.14 29.99 16.63
CA ASP A 151 0.20 29.39 16.72
C ASP A 151 0.99 29.34 15.40
N ILE A 152 0.47 29.86 14.28
CA ILE A 152 1.12 29.78 12.94
C ILE A 152 1.61 31.15 12.42
N LEU A 153 1.57 32.21 13.24
CA LEU A 153 2.14 33.52 12.88
C LEU A 153 3.68 33.53 13.03
N ARG A 154 4.39 32.84 12.12
CA ARG A 154 5.81 33.12 11.88
C ARG A 154 5.95 33.94 10.59
N ARG A 155 6.41 35.19 10.74
CA ARG A 155 6.79 36.13 9.66
C ARG A 155 5.63 36.66 8.77
N GLY A 156 4.45 36.88 9.32
CA GLY A 156 3.44 37.74 8.68
C GLY A 156 2.76 37.20 7.41
N ALA A 157 2.87 35.91 7.11
CA ALA A 157 2.13 35.24 6.04
C ALA A 157 1.45 33.96 6.60
N CYS A 158 0.18 33.72 6.28
CA CYS A 158 -0.46 32.43 6.61
C CYS A 158 0.14 31.35 5.70
N VAL A 159 1.07 30.55 6.26
CA VAL A 159 1.64 29.39 5.57
C VAL A 159 0.71 28.20 5.78
N PHE A 160 0.00 27.79 4.73
CA PHE A 160 -0.76 26.55 4.75
C PHE A 160 0.20 25.36 4.73
N ARG A 161 0.38 24.72 5.89
CA ARG A 161 1.06 23.43 5.98
C ARG A 161 0.00 22.35 5.76
N GLY A 162 0.08 21.64 4.63
CA GLY A 162 -0.74 20.46 4.37
C GLY A 162 -0.57 19.39 5.46
N THR A 163 -1.40 18.34 5.43
CA THR A 163 -1.30 17.21 6.37
C THR A 163 -0.20 16.27 5.93
N ILE A 164 0.79 16.00 6.81
CA ILE A 164 1.93 15.12 6.47
C ILE A 164 1.56 13.63 6.58
N ARG A 165 2.32 12.74 5.93
CA ARG A 165 2.06 11.27 5.92
C ARG A 165 1.79 10.69 7.31
N THR A 166 2.59 11.07 8.30
CA THR A 166 2.44 10.55 9.68
C THR A 166 1.12 10.98 10.33
N GLN A 167 0.63 12.18 10.03
CA GLN A 167 -0.66 12.66 10.51
C GLN A 167 -1.82 11.97 9.78
N LEU A 168 -1.70 11.76 8.46
CA LEU A 168 -2.69 11.00 7.68
C LEU A 168 -2.81 9.56 8.18
N MET A 169 -1.67 8.86 8.32
CA MET A 169 -1.64 7.49 8.82
C MET A 169 -2.16 7.37 10.26
N ALA A 170 -1.76 8.28 11.15
CA ALA A 170 -2.30 8.31 12.50
C ALA A 170 -3.81 8.59 12.50
N GLY A 171 -4.28 9.47 11.62
CA GLY A 171 -5.69 9.76 11.44
C GLY A 171 -6.48 8.55 10.96
N GLU A 172 -5.93 7.77 10.02
CA GLU A 172 -6.54 6.54 9.52
C GLU A 172 -6.59 5.46 10.61
N ILE A 173 -5.44 5.06 11.17
CA ILE A 173 -5.33 3.93 12.09
C ILE A 173 -6.14 4.17 13.38
N ASN A 174 -6.14 5.39 13.91
CA ASN A 174 -6.80 5.68 15.18
C ASN A 174 -8.31 5.88 15.05
N ARG A 175 -8.80 6.26 13.86
CA ARG A 175 -10.23 6.60 13.67
C ARG A 175 -10.99 5.51 12.92
N ASP A 176 -10.31 4.61 12.24
CA ASP A 176 -10.96 3.58 11.44
C ASP A 176 -10.64 2.14 11.89
N PRO A 177 -11.62 1.44 12.51
CA PRO A 177 -11.43 0.04 12.90
C PRO A 177 -11.28 -0.92 11.71
N LEU A 178 -11.70 -0.53 10.50
CA LEU A 178 -11.56 -1.31 9.27
C LEU A 178 -10.15 -1.21 8.68
N SER A 179 -9.41 -0.13 8.96
CA SER A 179 -8.03 -0.01 8.48
C SER A 179 -7.16 -1.16 9.03
N ARG A 180 -6.35 -1.73 8.16
CA ARG A 180 -5.29 -2.70 8.45
C ARG A 180 -3.91 -2.08 8.21
N SER A 181 -3.86 -0.79 7.89
CA SER A 181 -2.60 -0.06 7.76
C SER A 181 -1.86 -0.01 9.09
N ARG A 182 -0.53 0.05 9.00
CA ARG A 182 0.35 0.15 10.17
C ARG A 182 1.45 1.15 9.89
N VAL A 183 1.91 1.82 10.94
CA VAL A 183 3.15 2.58 10.86
C VAL A 183 4.30 1.58 10.84
N GLY A 184 5.27 1.80 9.94
CA GLY A 184 6.45 0.95 9.87
C GLY A 184 7.41 1.14 11.04
N PRO A 185 8.42 0.24 11.17
CA PRO A 185 9.48 0.41 12.16
C PRO A 185 10.14 1.78 12.07
N SER A 186 10.43 2.40 13.22
CA SER A 186 10.94 3.78 13.33
C SER A 186 12.29 4.03 12.64
N GLY A 187 13.05 2.98 12.34
CA GLY A 187 14.32 3.04 11.62
C GLY A 187 14.20 3.01 10.08
N LEU A 188 13.00 2.83 9.53
CA LEU A 188 12.79 2.89 8.08
C LEU A 188 12.63 4.33 7.64
N TRP A 189 13.13 4.70 6.46
CA TRP A 189 12.94 6.02 5.90
C TRP A 189 12.87 5.93 4.37
N PRO A 190 11.83 6.45 3.69
CA PRO A 190 10.60 7.02 4.27
C PRO A 190 9.83 5.98 5.11
N SER A 191 9.27 6.39 6.26
CA SER A 191 8.90 5.46 7.35
C SER A 191 7.44 5.06 7.47
N VAL A 192 6.49 5.64 6.70
CA VAL A 192 5.11 5.63 7.20
C VAL A 192 4.38 4.35 6.85
N SER A 193 4.09 4.09 5.57
CA SER A 193 3.35 2.90 5.14
C SER A 193 4.26 1.71 4.82
N ASN A 194 5.00 1.20 5.82
CA ASN A 194 5.87 0.02 5.67
C ASN A 194 5.46 -1.10 6.62
N TYR A 195 4.74 -2.11 6.13
CA TYR A 195 4.22 -3.17 6.99
C TYR A 195 3.91 -4.43 6.18
N VAL A 196 3.68 -5.53 6.89
CA VAL A 196 3.24 -6.79 6.31
C VAL A 196 1.94 -7.23 6.98
N LEU A 197 1.01 -7.72 6.17
CA LEU A 197 -0.22 -8.36 6.62
C LEU A 197 -0.22 -9.82 6.19
N ARG A 198 -0.89 -10.66 6.97
CA ARG A 198 -1.11 -12.06 6.63
C ARG A 198 -2.56 -12.35 6.30
N VAL A 199 -2.76 -13.21 5.30
CA VAL A 199 -4.06 -13.78 4.93
C VAL A 199 -4.08 -15.21 5.44
N GLU A 200 -5.06 -15.57 6.26
CA GLU A 200 -5.20 -16.90 6.87
C GLU A 200 -6.42 -17.65 6.31
N SER A 201 -6.33 -18.97 6.24
CA SER A 201 -7.45 -19.83 5.91
C SER A 201 -8.45 -19.88 7.07
N MET A 202 -9.74 -19.81 6.75
CA MET A 202 -10.86 -20.15 7.65
C MET A 202 -11.42 -21.55 7.38
N GLY A 203 -10.87 -22.24 6.37
CA GLY A 203 -11.35 -23.53 5.89
C GLY A 203 -10.74 -24.71 6.65
N ARG A 204 -10.44 -25.79 5.93
CA ARG A 204 -9.95 -27.05 6.51
C ARG A 204 -8.61 -26.93 7.24
N ARG A 205 -7.83 -25.88 6.95
CA ARG A 205 -6.57 -25.55 7.64
C ARG A 205 -6.69 -24.19 8.34
N ALA A 206 -7.73 -24.05 9.17
CA ALA A 206 -7.98 -22.85 9.95
C ALA A 206 -6.71 -22.34 10.65
N GLY A 207 -6.39 -21.06 10.47
CA GLY A 207 -5.20 -20.41 11.04
C GLY A 207 -3.90 -20.61 10.26
N SER A 208 -3.90 -21.39 9.18
CA SER A 208 -2.73 -21.48 8.29
C SER A 208 -2.64 -20.25 7.39
N VAL A 209 -1.42 -19.73 7.20
CA VAL A 209 -1.18 -18.55 6.34
C VAL A 209 -1.23 -18.96 4.87
N VAL A 210 -2.07 -18.27 4.12
CA VAL A 210 -2.31 -18.46 2.68
C VAL A 210 -1.46 -17.48 1.85
N ALA A 211 -1.25 -16.26 2.33
CA ALA A 211 -0.40 -15.27 1.67
C ALA A 211 0.13 -14.21 2.64
N PHE A 212 1.26 -13.59 2.30
CA PHE A 212 1.73 -12.35 2.93
C PHE A 212 1.62 -11.18 1.94
N LEU A 213 1.15 -10.04 2.43
CA LEU A 213 0.98 -8.80 1.68
C LEU A 213 1.94 -7.76 2.27
N TYR A 214 2.97 -7.39 1.51
CA TYR A 214 3.96 -6.40 1.92
C TYR A 214 3.63 -5.03 1.33
N PHE A 215 3.59 -4.02 2.18
CA PHE A 215 3.35 -2.62 1.84
C PHE A 215 4.63 -1.84 2.09
N LEU A 216 5.07 -1.07 1.10
CA LEU A 216 6.31 -0.31 1.16
C LEU A 216 6.07 1.12 0.70
N ASP A 217 6.62 2.07 1.44
CA ASP A 217 6.55 3.49 1.14
C ASP A 217 7.64 3.88 0.14
N SER A 218 7.26 4.22 -1.10
CA SER A 218 8.20 4.64 -2.16
C SER A 218 8.57 6.14 -2.09
N GLY A 219 8.14 6.86 -1.05
CA GLY A 219 8.44 8.28 -0.88
C GLY A 219 7.71 9.17 -1.88
N GLY A 220 8.37 10.27 -2.29
CA GLY A 220 7.79 11.35 -3.07
C GLY A 220 7.23 12.50 -2.23
N GLY A 221 6.78 13.58 -2.88
CA GLY A 221 6.30 14.78 -2.19
C GLY A 221 7.44 15.49 -1.46
N THR A 222 7.41 15.49 -0.12
CA THR A 222 8.52 16.01 0.72
C THR A 222 9.71 15.05 0.83
N TYR A 223 9.55 13.79 0.40
CA TYR A 223 10.56 12.74 0.47
C TYR A 223 11.14 12.43 -0.91
N PRO A 224 12.38 11.91 -1.00
CA PRO A 224 12.88 11.33 -2.25
C PRO A 224 11.99 10.18 -2.72
N GLU A 225 11.85 10.03 -4.04
CA GLU A 225 11.08 8.96 -4.67
C GLU A 225 11.93 7.69 -4.76
N VAL A 226 11.94 6.90 -3.70
CA VAL A 226 12.87 5.79 -3.51
C VAL A 226 12.36 4.68 -2.58
N ILE A 227 12.87 3.46 -2.74
CA ILE A 227 12.75 2.38 -1.75
C ILE A 227 14.08 2.17 -1.07
N SER A 228 14.27 2.66 0.17
CA SER A 228 15.57 2.70 0.85
C SER A 228 16.24 1.35 1.09
N ASN A 229 17.57 1.38 1.25
CA ASN A 229 18.34 0.22 1.71
C ASN A 229 17.85 -0.27 3.10
N ALA A 230 17.33 0.62 3.96
CA ALA A 230 16.75 0.21 5.23
C ALA A 230 15.47 -0.62 5.02
N GLN A 231 14.59 -0.19 4.11
CA GLN A 231 13.40 -0.96 3.71
C GLN A 231 13.78 -2.29 3.04
N ALA A 232 14.78 -2.30 2.18
CA ALA A 232 15.29 -3.51 1.53
C ALA A 232 15.81 -4.55 2.54
N ARG A 233 16.59 -4.11 3.52
CA ARG A 233 17.06 -4.98 4.63
C ARG A 233 15.91 -5.44 5.50
N TRP A 234 14.97 -4.56 5.81
CA TRP A 234 13.79 -4.92 6.60
C TRP A 234 12.94 -5.98 5.92
N PHE A 235 12.65 -5.82 4.62
CA PHE A 235 11.93 -6.83 3.85
C PHE A 235 12.66 -8.17 3.89
N LYS A 236 13.98 -8.17 3.63
CA LYS A 236 14.79 -9.39 3.65
C LYS A 236 14.71 -10.10 5.00
N SER A 237 15.07 -9.41 6.09
CA SER A 237 15.07 -10.00 7.44
C SER A 237 13.68 -10.46 7.86
N THR A 238 12.65 -9.63 7.64
CA THR A 238 11.26 -9.94 7.99
C THR A 238 10.76 -11.18 7.24
N SER A 239 11.00 -11.24 5.93
CA SER A 239 10.53 -12.35 5.10
C SER A 239 11.25 -13.67 5.42
N GLU A 240 12.54 -13.62 5.76
CA GLU A 240 13.31 -14.77 6.24
C GLU A 240 12.85 -15.24 7.64
N GLU A 241 12.38 -14.34 8.48
CA GLU A 241 11.85 -14.67 9.81
C GLU A 241 10.45 -15.30 9.74
N ILE A 242 9.51 -14.68 9.03
CA ILE A 242 8.09 -15.08 9.04
C ILE A 242 7.74 -16.14 7.99
N ASN A 243 8.59 -16.31 6.98
CA ASN A 243 8.42 -17.27 5.88
C ASN A 243 9.79 -17.84 5.46
N PRO A 244 10.52 -18.53 6.38
CA PRO A 244 11.92 -18.92 6.18
C PRO A 244 12.15 -19.81 4.96
N ASN A 245 11.18 -20.67 4.65
CA ASN A 245 11.28 -21.62 3.54
C ASN A 245 10.71 -21.06 2.23
N SER A 246 10.26 -19.79 2.19
CA SER A 246 9.59 -19.20 1.02
C SER A 246 8.41 -20.06 0.51
N SER A 247 7.69 -20.72 1.43
CA SER A 247 6.65 -21.70 1.10
C SER A 247 5.27 -21.07 0.92
N VAL A 248 5.04 -19.91 1.54
CA VAL A 248 3.82 -19.12 1.41
C VAL A 248 4.05 -18.03 0.35
N PRO A 249 3.12 -17.80 -0.59
CA PRO A 249 3.23 -16.74 -1.59
C PRO A 249 3.24 -15.34 -0.96
N GLU A 250 3.95 -14.43 -1.61
CA GLU A 250 4.12 -13.06 -1.15
C GLU A 250 3.78 -12.09 -2.29
N LEU A 251 2.97 -11.07 -1.99
CA LEU A 251 2.61 -9.99 -2.90
C LEU A 251 3.14 -8.67 -2.33
N VAL A 252 3.68 -7.82 -3.18
CA VAL A 252 4.33 -6.57 -2.77
C VAL A 252 3.62 -5.39 -3.40
N PHE A 253 3.38 -4.34 -2.62
CA PHE A 253 2.66 -3.13 -2.99
C PHE A 253 3.50 -1.91 -2.63
N TRP A 254 3.80 -1.06 -3.61
CA TRP A 254 4.30 0.30 -3.40
C TRP A 254 3.82 1.21 -4.51
N HIS A 255 3.91 2.54 -4.38
CA HIS A 255 3.28 3.43 -5.36
C HIS A 255 4.10 3.64 -6.65
N ILE A 256 5.34 4.14 -6.54
CA ILE A 256 6.12 4.58 -7.71
C ILE A 256 6.89 3.40 -8.33
N PRO A 257 6.83 3.13 -9.65
CA PRO A 257 7.52 2.01 -10.27
C PRO A 257 9.03 2.06 -10.08
N SER A 258 9.68 0.90 -9.90
CA SER A 258 11.14 0.81 -9.88
C SER A 258 11.75 1.00 -11.26
N LYS A 259 13.08 1.21 -11.33
CA LYS A 259 13.79 1.30 -12.62
C LYS A 259 13.66 0.02 -13.47
N ASP A 260 13.35 -1.12 -12.85
CA ASP A 260 13.12 -2.38 -13.58
C ASP A 260 11.87 -2.32 -14.46
N TYR A 261 10.83 -1.56 -14.08
CA TYR A 261 9.65 -1.35 -14.93
C TYR A 261 10.02 -0.64 -16.24
N LYS A 262 11.02 0.27 -16.23
CA LYS A 262 11.53 0.93 -17.45
C LYS A 262 12.29 -0.03 -18.37
N LYS A 263 12.85 -1.12 -17.82
CA LYS A 263 13.61 -2.12 -18.59
C LYS A 263 12.68 -3.11 -19.31
N VAL A 264 11.44 -3.25 -18.83
CA VAL A 264 10.43 -4.07 -19.50
C VAL A 264 10.06 -3.40 -20.82
N THR A 265 10.12 -4.15 -21.91
CA THR A 265 9.54 -3.77 -23.21
C THR A 265 8.26 -4.56 -23.39
N PRO A 266 7.09 -4.02 -23.00
CA PRO A 266 5.89 -4.85 -22.89
C PRO A 266 5.45 -5.38 -24.25
N ARG A 267 5.48 -6.70 -24.39
CA ARG A 267 5.01 -7.49 -25.53
C ARG A 267 4.43 -8.79 -24.96
N LYS A 268 3.72 -9.58 -25.76
CA LYS A 268 3.28 -10.92 -25.33
C LYS A 268 4.47 -11.66 -24.68
N PRO A 269 4.32 -12.25 -23.47
CA PRO A 269 3.07 -12.58 -22.78
C PRO A 269 2.53 -11.51 -21.81
N CYS A 270 2.99 -10.26 -21.85
CA CYS A 270 2.37 -9.17 -21.08
C CYS A 270 0.89 -8.98 -21.43
N VAL A 271 0.08 -8.61 -20.44
CA VAL A 271 -1.34 -8.28 -20.59
C VAL A 271 -1.60 -6.86 -20.09
N GLY A 272 -2.56 -6.14 -20.68
CA GLY A 272 -2.94 -4.78 -20.27
C GLY A 272 -2.82 -3.74 -21.38
N SER A 273 -3.21 -2.52 -21.02
CA SER A 273 -2.97 -1.26 -21.72
C SER A 273 -1.47 -0.97 -21.71
N ILE A 274 -0.83 -1.42 -22.79
CA ILE A 274 0.60 -1.25 -23.05
C ILE A 274 0.80 0.02 -23.89
N ASN A 275 1.88 0.78 -23.61
CA ASN A 275 2.34 1.96 -24.38
C ASN A 275 1.38 3.18 -24.40
N LYS A 276 0.51 3.33 -23.42
CA LYS A 276 -0.30 4.55 -23.27
C LYS A 276 0.51 5.74 -22.77
N GLU A 277 1.64 5.47 -22.12
CA GLU A 277 2.62 6.45 -21.65
C GLU A 277 3.99 5.80 -21.40
N ARG A 278 4.99 6.62 -21.06
CA ARG A 278 6.32 6.14 -20.65
C ARG A 278 6.34 5.94 -19.14
N VAL A 279 6.95 4.84 -18.70
CA VAL A 279 7.12 4.54 -17.27
C VAL A 279 7.89 5.67 -16.57
N ALA A 280 7.28 6.27 -15.55
CA ALA A 280 7.85 7.27 -14.67
C ALA A 280 8.39 6.61 -13.41
N ALA A 281 9.53 5.93 -13.54
CA ALA A 281 10.15 5.23 -12.42
C ALA A 281 10.82 6.16 -11.42
N GLN A 282 10.79 5.72 -10.16
CA GLN A 282 11.46 6.28 -9.00
C GLN A 282 12.97 6.46 -9.21
N GLN A 283 13.61 7.22 -8.32
CA GLN A 283 15.03 7.54 -8.39
C GLN A 283 15.92 6.33 -8.09
N ASP A 284 15.59 5.51 -7.11
CA ASP A 284 16.33 4.27 -6.78
C ASP A 284 15.52 3.31 -5.89
N GLU A 285 15.91 2.04 -5.88
CA GLU A 285 15.40 0.97 -5.01
C GLU A 285 16.49 0.30 -4.15
N TRP A 286 17.75 0.75 -4.27
CA TRP A 286 18.92 0.26 -3.52
C TRP A 286 18.98 -1.26 -3.34
N GLY A 287 18.72 -2.00 -4.42
CA GLY A 287 18.82 -3.46 -4.46
C GLY A 287 17.57 -4.22 -4.00
N MET A 288 16.46 -3.56 -3.67
CA MET A 288 15.19 -4.22 -3.33
C MET A 288 14.77 -5.22 -4.42
N MET A 289 14.79 -4.82 -5.70
CA MET A 289 14.40 -5.70 -6.80
C MET A 289 15.29 -6.94 -6.93
N ASP A 290 16.57 -6.84 -6.57
CA ASP A 290 17.48 -7.98 -6.54
C ASP A 290 17.18 -8.95 -5.39
N ILE A 291 16.63 -8.46 -4.28
CA ILE A 291 16.14 -9.30 -3.18
C ILE A 291 14.84 -10.00 -3.60
N LEU A 292 13.88 -9.25 -4.14
CA LEU A 292 12.59 -9.78 -4.57
C LEU A 292 12.74 -10.85 -5.65
N THR A 293 13.58 -10.60 -6.65
CA THR A 293 13.79 -11.54 -7.77
C THR A 293 14.61 -12.78 -7.42
N ARG A 294 15.18 -12.87 -6.21
CA ARG A 294 15.80 -14.09 -5.70
C ARG A 294 14.88 -14.90 -4.79
N ARG A 295 13.75 -14.31 -4.38
CA ARG A 295 12.83 -14.91 -3.42
C ARG A 295 11.61 -15.47 -4.15
N HIS A 296 11.62 -16.78 -4.40
CA HIS A 296 10.60 -17.46 -5.23
C HIS A 296 9.16 -17.41 -4.69
N SER A 297 8.96 -17.11 -3.41
CA SER A 297 7.64 -16.85 -2.84
C SER A 297 7.02 -15.55 -3.36
N VAL A 298 7.82 -14.54 -3.74
CA VAL A 298 7.33 -13.29 -4.30
C VAL A 298 6.76 -13.54 -5.69
N LYS A 299 5.44 -13.35 -5.85
CA LYS A 299 4.74 -13.62 -7.11
C LYS A 299 4.57 -12.37 -7.95
N ALA A 300 4.29 -11.24 -7.33
CA ALA A 300 4.09 -9.99 -8.03
C ALA A 300 4.43 -8.77 -7.19
N VAL A 301 4.85 -7.72 -7.89
CA VAL A 301 4.97 -6.35 -7.36
C VAL A 301 3.92 -5.51 -8.07
N PHE A 302 3.12 -4.76 -7.31
CA PHE A 302 2.06 -3.89 -7.81
C PHE A 302 2.39 -2.43 -7.54
N VAL A 303 2.18 -1.57 -8.55
CA VAL A 303 2.49 -0.13 -8.53
C VAL A 303 1.39 0.72 -9.16
N GLY A 304 1.32 2.00 -8.83
CA GLY A 304 0.42 3.00 -9.44
C GLY A 304 1.20 4.03 -10.25
N HIS A 305 0.96 5.32 -9.98
CA HIS A 305 1.73 6.51 -10.39
C HIS A 305 1.60 6.89 -11.87
N ASN A 306 1.64 5.90 -12.74
CA ASN A 306 1.47 6.04 -14.18
C ASN A 306 0.00 5.84 -14.53
N HIS A 307 -0.71 6.93 -14.86
CA HIS A 307 -2.18 6.93 -14.99
C HIS A 307 -2.71 6.22 -16.25
N GLY A 308 -1.87 6.04 -17.26
CA GLY A 308 -2.18 5.40 -18.52
C GLY A 308 -1.81 3.91 -18.57
N LEU A 309 -1.03 3.41 -17.61
CA LEU A 309 -0.57 2.02 -17.61
C LEU A 309 -1.41 1.16 -16.65
N ASP A 310 -1.72 -0.05 -17.07
CA ASP A 310 -2.33 -1.09 -16.22
C ASP A 310 -1.81 -2.48 -16.60
N TRP A 311 -0.61 -2.56 -17.17
CA TRP A 311 -0.07 -3.81 -17.67
C TRP A 311 0.54 -4.67 -16.56
N CYS A 312 0.50 -5.98 -16.75
CA CYS A 312 1.29 -6.98 -16.01
C CYS A 312 2.23 -7.70 -16.97
N CYS A 313 3.51 -7.78 -16.61
CA CYS A 313 4.55 -8.44 -17.41
C CYS A 313 5.39 -9.40 -16.56
N PRO A 314 5.81 -10.55 -17.11
CA PRO A 314 6.79 -11.39 -16.42
C PRO A 314 8.15 -10.67 -16.37
N TYR A 315 8.83 -10.80 -15.25
CA TYR A 315 10.15 -10.25 -15.03
C TYR A 315 10.95 -11.21 -14.14
N LYS A 316 11.94 -11.89 -14.76
CA LYS A 316 12.69 -12.98 -14.13
C LYS A 316 11.74 -14.06 -13.58
N ASN A 317 11.60 -14.18 -12.26
CA ASN A 317 10.80 -15.19 -11.55
C ASN A 317 9.51 -14.62 -10.90
N LEU A 318 9.16 -13.37 -11.20
CA LEU A 318 7.97 -12.68 -10.66
C LEU A 318 7.26 -11.86 -11.74
N TRP A 319 6.15 -11.22 -11.36
CA TRP A 319 5.40 -10.29 -12.22
C TRP A 319 5.54 -8.84 -11.76
N LEU A 320 5.68 -7.93 -12.73
CA LEU A 320 5.61 -6.49 -12.52
C LEU A 320 4.28 -5.97 -13.06
N CYS A 321 3.51 -5.31 -12.22
CA CYS A 321 2.12 -4.98 -12.51
C CYS A 321 1.77 -3.54 -12.15
N PHE A 322 1.30 -2.77 -13.11
CA PHE A 322 0.60 -1.52 -12.84
C PHE A 322 -0.84 -1.78 -12.42
N ALA A 323 -1.30 -1.07 -11.39
CA ALA A 323 -2.71 -0.84 -11.12
C ALA A 323 -3.29 0.10 -12.18
N ARG A 324 -4.61 0.06 -12.36
CA ARG A 324 -5.31 1.01 -13.22
C ARG A 324 -5.58 2.27 -12.40
N HIS A 325 -5.37 3.44 -13.01
CA HIS A 325 -5.84 4.72 -12.48
C HIS A 325 -7.36 4.69 -12.25
N THR A 326 -7.75 4.81 -10.98
CA THR A 326 -9.14 4.69 -10.57
C THR A 326 -9.82 6.06 -10.50
N GLY A 327 -9.08 7.09 -10.10
CA GLY A 327 -9.61 8.44 -9.89
C GLY A 327 -9.95 9.17 -11.17
N TYR A 328 -10.85 10.14 -11.07
CA TYR A 328 -11.08 11.16 -12.09
C TYR A 328 -10.27 12.44 -11.85
N GLY A 329 -9.62 12.57 -10.68
CA GLY A 329 -8.56 13.55 -10.48
C GLY A 329 -7.25 13.11 -11.14
N GLY A 330 -6.26 13.99 -11.17
CA GLY A 330 -4.98 13.76 -11.83
C GLY A 330 -5.05 13.95 -13.35
N TYR A 331 -4.00 13.52 -14.06
CA TYR A 331 -3.89 13.72 -15.50
C TYR A 331 -4.44 12.53 -16.32
N GLY A 332 -4.81 12.83 -17.57
CA GLY A 332 -5.18 11.83 -18.57
C GLY A 332 -6.68 11.53 -18.67
N ASP A 333 -7.10 11.07 -19.84
CA ASP A 333 -8.51 10.86 -20.25
C ASP A 333 -8.85 9.38 -20.50
N TRP A 334 -7.99 8.45 -20.07
CA TRP A 334 -8.21 7.02 -20.25
C TRP A 334 -9.42 6.50 -19.47
N PRO A 335 -10.15 5.47 -19.90
CA PRO A 335 -11.24 4.90 -19.12
C PRO A 335 -10.83 4.50 -17.69
N ARG A 336 -11.68 4.66 -16.69
CA ARG A 336 -11.31 4.36 -15.30
C ARG A 336 -11.63 2.92 -14.91
N GLY A 337 -10.95 2.44 -13.88
CA GLY A 337 -11.12 1.08 -13.40
C GLY A 337 -10.15 0.77 -12.27
N ALA A 338 -10.07 -0.51 -11.94
CA ALA A 338 -9.22 -1.01 -10.86
C ALA A 338 -8.61 -2.35 -11.25
N ARG A 339 -7.43 -2.63 -10.69
CA ARG A 339 -6.88 -3.99 -10.74
C ARG A 339 -7.49 -4.81 -9.63
N VAL A 340 -7.89 -6.04 -9.94
CA VAL A 340 -8.38 -7.02 -8.98
C VAL A 340 -7.36 -8.14 -8.87
N ILE A 341 -7.17 -8.67 -7.67
CA ILE A 341 -6.34 -9.85 -7.38
C ILE A 341 -7.24 -10.88 -6.70
N GLU A 342 -7.14 -12.14 -7.11
CA GLU A 342 -7.78 -13.26 -6.44
C GLU A 342 -6.74 -14.29 -6.01
N ILE A 343 -6.78 -14.68 -4.75
CA ILE A 343 -5.97 -15.75 -4.17
C ILE A 343 -6.91 -16.91 -3.87
N ALA A 344 -6.85 -17.97 -4.67
CA ALA A 344 -7.60 -19.20 -4.44
C ALA A 344 -6.78 -20.15 -3.58
N GLU A 345 -7.38 -20.76 -2.55
CA GLU A 345 -6.66 -21.66 -1.64
C GLU A 345 -6.44 -23.05 -2.26
N GLN A 346 -7.45 -23.60 -2.96
CA GLN A 346 -7.43 -24.97 -3.49
C GLN A 346 -8.22 -25.10 -4.82
N PRO A 347 -7.58 -25.48 -5.95
CA PRO A 347 -6.12 -25.51 -6.13
C PRO A 347 -5.53 -24.10 -5.93
N PHE A 348 -4.33 -24.04 -5.37
CA PHE A 348 -3.68 -22.75 -5.12
C PHE A 348 -3.48 -22.00 -6.44
N SER A 349 -3.95 -20.75 -6.51
CA SER A 349 -3.64 -19.86 -7.62
C SER A 349 -3.70 -18.40 -7.19
N VAL A 350 -2.88 -17.56 -7.82
CA VAL A 350 -2.99 -16.11 -7.75
C VAL A 350 -3.32 -15.60 -9.14
N LYS A 351 -4.47 -14.94 -9.29
CA LYS A 351 -4.93 -14.35 -10.55
C LYS A 351 -5.07 -12.85 -10.40
N SER A 352 -4.96 -12.13 -11.51
CA SER A 352 -5.28 -10.71 -11.56
C SER A 352 -5.90 -10.32 -12.89
N TRP A 353 -6.81 -9.35 -12.87
CA TRP A 353 -7.44 -8.75 -14.05
C TRP A 353 -7.74 -7.27 -13.78
N ILE A 354 -8.17 -6.54 -14.82
CA ILE A 354 -8.70 -5.19 -14.69
C ILE A 354 -10.23 -5.25 -14.74
N ARG A 355 -10.90 -4.59 -13.79
CA ARG A 355 -12.33 -4.28 -13.82
C ARG A 355 -12.52 -2.81 -14.17
N MET A 356 -13.24 -2.56 -15.26
CA MET A 356 -13.52 -1.22 -15.76
C MET A 356 -14.78 -0.62 -15.13
N GLU A 357 -14.88 0.70 -15.16
CA GLU A 357 -16.03 1.46 -14.66
C GLU A 357 -17.36 1.18 -15.40
N ASP A 358 -17.27 0.67 -16.63
CA ASP A 358 -18.43 0.22 -17.42
C ASP A 358 -18.83 -1.23 -17.13
N GLY A 359 -18.14 -1.87 -16.18
CA GLY A 359 -18.39 -3.23 -15.76
C GLY A 359 -17.70 -4.30 -16.61
N HIS A 360 -16.99 -3.98 -17.69
CA HIS A 360 -16.21 -4.97 -18.43
C HIS A 360 -14.91 -5.35 -17.69
N SER A 361 -14.38 -6.54 -17.98
CA SER A 361 -13.06 -6.97 -17.50
C SER A 361 -12.14 -7.36 -18.63
N HIS A 362 -10.85 -7.10 -18.46
CA HIS A 362 -9.82 -7.51 -19.41
C HIS A 362 -8.50 -7.85 -18.71
N SER A 363 -7.53 -8.33 -19.50
CA SER A 363 -6.15 -8.53 -19.06
C SER A 363 -6.01 -9.45 -17.86
N GLU A 364 -6.80 -10.53 -17.85
CA GLU A 364 -6.63 -11.62 -16.91
C GLU A 364 -5.26 -12.29 -17.08
N VAL A 365 -4.60 -12.58 -15.97
CA VAL A 365 -3.31 -13.27 -15.90
C VAL A 365 -3.22 -14.12 -14.63
N ILE A 366 -2.58 -15.29 -14.75
CA ILE A 366 -2.21 -16.13 -13.61
C ILE A 366 -0.79 -15.75 -13.18
N LEU A 367 -0.64 -15.23 -11.96
CA LEU A 367 0.62 -14.75 -11.40
C LEU A 367 1.40 -15.85 -10.67
N SER A 368 0.73 -16.94 -10.30
CA SER A 368 1.32 -18.09 -9.63
C SER A 368 1.92 -19.14 -10.58
N SER A 369 1.84 -18.91 -11.90
CA SER A 369 2.30 -19.83 -12.95
C SER A 369 3.82 -19.87 -13.08
#